data_AF-A0A2L0HVB8-F1
#
_entry.id   AF-A0A2L0HVB8-F1
#
_cell.length_a   1.000
_cell.length_b   1.000
_cell.length_c   1.000
_cell.angle_alpha   90.00
_cell.angle_beta   90.00
_cell.angle_gamma   90.00
#
_symmetry.space_group_name_H-M   'P 1'
#
loop_
_entity.id
_entity.type
_entity.pdbx_description
1 polymer ?
#
loop_
_entity_poly.entity_id
_entity_poly.type
_entity_poly.pdbx_seq_one_letter_code
_entity_poly.pdbx_strand_id
1 'polypeptide(L)'
;MEIAGAVLAAIFFGGFVLISKRMRKQSCDVDDRPCPLSAREQDQVSLESECVCAPCKTLEILYQNQKGQMTIRDIDVIRVYQEKQHWYVEALCHLLNEQRIFAVDQIKCLKCPKHCSRLINQTEIIEYLTKHLE
;
A
#
# COMPACT_ATOMS: atom_id res chain seq x y z
N MET A 1 -23.57 -9.33 59.80
CA MET A 1 -24.73 -10.22 59.56
C MET A 1 -25.16 -9.98 58.13
N GLU A 2 -24.63 -10.78 57.20
CA GLU A 2 -25.31 -11.95 56.58
C GLU A 2 -26.33 -11.42 55.55
N ILE A 3 -26.10 -11.56 54.24
CA ILE A 3 -26.53 -12.69 53.39
C ILE A 3 -25.45 -12.84 52.29
N ALA A 4 -24.61 -13.89 52.28
CA ALA A 4 -24.87 -15.23 51.75
C ALA A 4 -25.43 -15.19 50.31
N GLY A 5 -24.65 -15.37 49.27
CA GLY A 5 -24.34 -16.72 48.81
C GLY A 5 -24.26 -16.73 47.28
N ALA A 6 -23.33 -17.53 46.78
CA ALA A 6 -22.84 -17.58 45.41
C ALA A 6 -23.85 -18.16 44.39
N VAL A 7 -23.66 -17.80 43.12
CA VAL A 7 -23.90 -18.73 42.00
C VAL A 7 -22.67 -18.71 41.09
N LEU A 8 -21.83 -19.73 41.27
CA LEU A 8 -20.81 -20.17 40.33
C LEU A 8 -21.49 -20.86 39.15
N ALA A 9 -21.27 -20.36 37.93
CA ALA A 9 -21.47 -21.14 36.73
C ALA A 9 -20.11 -21.28 36.02
N ALA A 10 -19.49 -22.43 36.21
CA ALA A 10 -18.27 -22.86 35.53
C ALA A 10 -18.57 -24.17 34.81
N ILE A 11 -18.62 -24.16 33.47
CA ILE A 11 -18.42 -25.32 32.57
C ILE A 11 -17.94 -24.73 31.22
N PHE A 12 -16.66 -24.74 30.84
CA PHE A 12 -15.75 -25.81 30.38
C PHE A 12 -16.01 -26.38 28.97
N PHE A 13 -14.89 -26.47 28.24
CA PHE A 13 -14.56 -27.23 27.02
C PHE A 13 -14.71 -26.55 25.66
N GLY A 14 -13.53 -26.30 25.04
CA GLY A 14 -13.43 -26.00 23.62
C GLY A 14 -12.02 -25.71 23.12
N GLY A 15 -11.09 -26.66 23.26
CA GLY A 15 -10.00 -26.88 22.29
C GLY A 15 -8.90 -25.82 22.17
N PHE A 16 -7.70 -26.15 22.67
CA PHE A 16 -6.45 -25.65 22.10
C PHE A 16 -6.26 -26.25 20.70
N VAL A 17 -6.21 -25.42 19.65
CA VAL A 17 -5.47 -25.73 18.41
C VAL A 17 -4.78 -24.44 17.93
N LEU A 18 -3.51 -24.31 18.29
CA LEU A 18 -2.53 -23.61 17.47
C LEU A 18 -2.44 -24.37 16.14
N ILE A 19 -2.59 -23.70 14.99
CA ILE A 19 -1.91 -24.03 13.73
C ILE A 19 -2.19 -22.98 12.63
N SER A 20 -1.08 -22.37 12.18
CA SER A 20 -0.74 -21.91 10.82
C SER A 20 -1.36 -20.65 10.20
N LYS A 21 -0.41 -19.78 9.82
CA LYS A 21 -0.42 -18.85 8.67
C LYS A 21 -1.21 -19.40 7.47
N ARG A 22 -2.06 -18.55 6.85
CA ARG A 22 -2.14 -18.48 5.38
C ARG A 22 -2.72 -17.16 4.93
N MET A 23 -1.92 -16.43 4.15
CA MET A 23 -2.41 -15.34 3.32
C MET A 23 -3.55 -15.86 2.45
N ARG A 24 -4.69 -15.16 2.47
CA ARG A 24 -5.72 -15.28 1.43
C ARG A 24 -5.61 -14.03 0.57
N LYS A 25 -4.67 -14.08 -0.37
CA LYS A 25 -4.62 -13.16 -1.51
C LYS A 25 -5.82 -13.54 -2.37
N GLN A 26 -6.85 -12.70 -2.37
CA GLN A 26 -8.02 -12.90 -3.21
C GLN A 26 -7.61 -12.63 -4.65
N SER A 27 -7.78 -13.67 -5.46
CA SER A 27 -7.58 -13.70 -6.90
C SER A 27 -8.45 -12.65 -7.58
N CYS A 28 -7.85 -11.89 -8.49
CA CYS A 28 -8.56 -11.22 -9.56
C CYS A 28 -8.09 -11.90 -10.86
N ASP A 29 -8.99 -12.64 -11.51
CA ASP A 29 -8.89 -13.15 -12.89
C ASP A 29 -8.24 -12.09 -13.80
N VAL A 30 -7.09 -12.36 -14.42
CA VAL A 30 -6.88 -13.10 -15.68
C VAL A 30 -7.76 -12.56 -16.82
N ASP A 31 -7.22 -11.57 -17.52
CA ASP A 31 -7.41 -11.45 -18.96
C ASP A 31 -6.03 -11.68 -19.61
N ASP A 32 -5.99 -12.65 -20.52
CA ASP A 32 -4.85 -13.45 -20.93
C ASP A 32 -3.92 -12.73 -21.92
N ARG A 33 -2.72 -12.36 -21.47
CA ARG A 33 -1.49 -12.52 -22.27
C ARG A 33 -0.34 -12.97 -21.37
N PRO A 34 0.10 -14.24 -21.47
CA PRO A 34 1.33 -14.67 -20.81
C PRO A 34 2.53 -14.05 -21.53
N CYS A 35 3.44 -13.43 -20.78
CA CYS A 35 4.78 -13.11 -21.25
C CYS A 35 5.45 -14.40 -21.77
N PRO A 36 6.20 -14.36 -22.88
CA PRO A 36 6.78 -15.56 -23.46
C PRO A 36 7.91 -16.07 -22.56
N LEU A 37 7.67 -17.18 -21.88
CA LEU A 37 8.72 -17.97 -21.22
C LEU A 37 9.03 -19.17 -22.11
N SER A 38 10.06 -19.06 -22.95
CA SER A 38 10.73 -20.22 -23.52
C SER A 38 11.95 -20.56 -22.68
N ALA A 39 11.89 -21.73 -22.03
CA ALA A 39 13.01 -22.34 -21.36
C ALA A 39 14.07 -22.78 -22.38
N ARG A 40 15.32 -22.29 -22.22
CA ARG A 40 16.52 -23.13 -22.05
C ARG A 40 17.81 -22.28 -22.06
N GLU A 41 18.71 -22.72 -21.17
CA GLU A 41 20.17 -22.58 -21.20
C GLU A 41 20.81 -21.26 -20.75
N GLN A 42 21.34 -21.37 -19.51
CA GLN A 42 22.54 -20.80 -18.87
C GLN A 42 23.36 -19.71 -19.59
N ASP A 43 23.85 -18.80 -18.74
CA ASP A 43 24.82 -17.72 -18.95
C ASP A 43 24.35 -16.53 -19.79
N GLN A 44 23.81 -15.51 -19.11
CA GLN A 44 24.33 -14.13 -19.13
C GLN A 44 23.34 -13.17 -18.44
N VAL A 45 23.89 -12.40 -17.49
CA VAL A 45 23.38 -11.14 -16.93
C VAL A 45 21.86 -10.98 -16.94
N SER A 46 21.24 -11.25 -15.78
CA SER A 46 19.83 -10.99 -15.48
C SER A 46 19.52 -9.50 -15.63
N LEU A 47 19.28 -9.07 -16.87
CA LEU A 47 18.64 -7.81 -17.17
C LEU A 47 17.17 -8.03 -16.81
N GLU A 48 16.82 -7.67 -15.58
CA GLU A 48 15.44 -7.65 -15.10
C GLU A 48 14.63 -6.88 -16.14
N SER A 49 13.70 -7.57 -16.80
CA SER A 49 12.80 -6.92 -17.75
C SER A 49 12.04 -5.85 -16.97
N GLU A 50 12.43 -4.60 -17.15
CA GLU A 50 11.74 -3.45 -16.59
C GLU A 50 10.28 -3.55 -17.02
N CYS A 51 9.41 -3.90 -16.08
CA CYS A 51 7.99 -3.95 -16.32
C CYS A 51 7.55 -2.50 -16.53
N VAL A 52 7.45 -2.06 -17.79
CA VAL A 52 6.92 -0.75 -18.15
C VAL A 52 5.41 -0.82 -17.96
N CYS A 53 4.99 -0.67 -16.71
CA CYS A 53 3.59 -0.70 -16.38
C CYS A 53 2.99 0.69 -16.54
N ALA A 54 1.78 0.77 -17.12
CA ALA A 54 1.05 2.02 -17.26
C ALA A 54 0.92 2.73 -15.90
N PRO A 55 0.99 4.08 -15.86
CA PRO A 55 0.86 4.83 -14.61
C PRO A 55 -0.49 4.55 -13.94
N CYS A 56 -0.48 4.53 -12.61
CA CYS A 56 -1.70 4.36 -11.85
C CYS A 56 -2.51 5.66 -11.86
N LYS A 57 -3.80 5.55 -12.18
CA LYS A 57 -4.74 6.68 -12.05
C LYS A 57 -4.90 7.12 -10.59
N THR A 58 -5.03 6.13 -9.70
CA THR A 58 -5.19 6.31 -8.26
C THR A 58 -4.04 5.64 -7.55
N LEU A 59 -3.43 6.33 -6.59
CA LEU A 59 -2.32 5.86 -5.77
C LEU A 59 -2.78 5.66 -4.33
N GLU A 60 -2.32 4.59 -3.71
CA GLU A 60 -2.51 4.34 -2.28
C GLU A 60 -1.27 4.87 -1.53
N ILE A 61 -1.47 5.75 -0.56
CA ILE A 61 -0.40 6.29 0.28
C ILE A 61 -0.61 5.93 1.76
N LEU A 62 0.48 5.60 2.44
CA LEU A 62 0.54 5.59 3.90
C LEU A 62 1.08 6.95 4.35
N TYR A 63 0.22 7.77 4.94
CA TYR A 63 0.52 9.16 5.30
C TYR A 63 0.57 9.36 6.81
N GLN A 64 1.63 10.01 7.29
CA GLN A 64 1.79 10.44 8.68
C GLN A 64 1.49 11.93 8.81
N ASN A 65 0.43 12.31 9.51
CA ASN A 65 0.16 13.73 9.74
C ASN A 65 1.14 14.35 10.77
N GLN A 66 1.05 15.67 10.96
CA GLN A 66 1.89 16.41 11.93
C GLN A 66 1.71 15.95 13.39
N LYS A 67 0.59 15.29 13.73
CA LYS A 67 0.34 14.70 15.06
C LYS A 67 0.92 13.29 15.19
N GLY A 68 1.62 12.80 14.17
CA GLY A 68 2.20 11.46 14.11
C GLY A 68 1.19 10.36 13.77
N GLN A 69 -0.08 10.70 13.46
CA GLN A 69 -1.11 9.70 13.17
C GLN A 69 -0.96 9.17 11.74
N MET A 70 -0.97 7.84 11.62
CA MET A 70 -0.86 7.13 10.35
C MET A 70 -2.24 6.90 9.73
N THR A 71 -2.39 7.20 8.45
CA THR A 71 -3.61 6.94 7.67
C THR A 71 -3.26 6.35 6.32
N ILE A 72 -4.05 5.39 5.83
CA ILE A 72 -3.99 4.92 4.44
C ILE A 72 -4.99 5.75 3.64
N ARG A 73 -4.57 6.25 2.47
CA ARG A 73 -5.41 7.11 1.63
C ARG A 73 -5.22 6.76 0.16
N ASP A 74 -6.34 6.66 -0.55
CA ASP A 74 -6.36 6.66 -2.00
C ASP A 74 -6.42 8.10 -2.50
N ILE A 75 -5.52 8.44 -3.42
CA ILE A 75 -5.36 9.77 -3.98
C ILE A 75 -5.28 9.74 -5.51
N ASP A 76 -5.96 10.67 -6.16
CA ASP A 76 -5.75 10.96 -7.59
C ASP A 76 -4.91 12.22 -7.69
N VAL A 77 -3.69 12.09 -8.21
CA VAL A 77 -2.75 13.22 -8.25
C VAL A 77 -3.18 14.22 -9.32
N ILE A 78 -3.22 15.50 -8.93
CA ILE A 78 -3.52 16.63 -9.81
C ILE A 78 -2.23 17.28 -10.26
N ARG A 79 -1.31 17.55 -9.33
CA ARG A 79 0.04 18.05 -9.64
C ARG A 79 1.03 17.76 -8.52
N VAL A 80 2.30 17.77 -8.89
CA VAL A 80 3.44 17.65 -7.98
C VAL A 80 4.29 18.91 -8.15
N TYR A 81 4.66 19.54 -7.04
CA TYR A 81 5.42 20.79 -7.08
C TYR A 81 6.36 20.90 -5.89
N GLN A 82 7.37 21.75 -6.05
CA GLN A 82 8.33 22.06 -4.99
C GLN A 82 8.12 23.49 -4.50
N GLU A 83 8.08 23.68 -3.18
CA GLU A 83 8.01 24.98 -2.53
C GLU A 83 8.96 25.01 -1.33
N LYS A 84 9.81 26.03 -1.23
CA LYS A 84 10.80 26.20 -0.13
C LYS A 84 11.60 24.92 0.17
N GLN A 85 12.08 24.26 -0.88
CA GLN A 85 12.84 22.99 -0.82
C GLN A 85 12.05 21.74 -0.41
N HIS A 86 10.75 21.85 -0.13
CA HIS A 86 9.90 20.69 0.16
C HIS A 86 9.04 20.31 -1.04
N TRP A 87 8.82 19.02 -1.22
CA TRP A 87 7.95 18.48 -2.26
C TRP A 87 6.53 18.28 -1.75
N TYR A 88 5.57 18.65 -2.58
CA TYR A 88 4.15 18.57 -2.29
C TYR A 88 3.40 17.91 -3.43
N VAL A 89 2.35 17.18 -3.07
CA VAL A 89 1.40 16.56 -3.99
C VAL A 89 0.04 17.17 -3.73
N GLU A 90 -0.51 17.85 -4.73
CA GLU A 90 -1.92 18.24 -4.74
C GLU A 90 -2.72 17.12 -5.40
N ALA A 91 -3.74 16.63 -4.69
CA ALA A 91 -4.50 15.46 -5.12
C ALA A 91 -5.94 15.48 -4.61
N LEU A 92 -6.85 14.80 -5.31
CA LEU A 92 -8.16 14.47 -4.78
C LEU A 92 -8.02 13.30 -3.79
N CYS A 93 -8.35 13.52 -2.52
CA CYS A 93 -8.31 12.50 -1.48
C CYS A 93 -9.67 11.81 -1.37
N HIS A 94 -9.74 10.51 -1.66
CA HIS A 94 -11.00 9.77 -1.69
C HIS A 94 -11.57 9.50 -0.30
N LEU A 95 -10.70 9.40 0.73
CA LEU A 95 -11.14 9.23 2.12
C LEU A 95 -12.01 10.38 2.62
N LEU A 96 -11.72 11.60 2.18
CA LEU A 96 -12.44 12.82 2.58
C LEU A 96 -13.28 13.41 1.45
N ASN A 97 -13.21 12.82 0.25
CA ASN A 97 -13.84 13.27 -0.99
C ASN A 97 -13.58 14.76 -1.30
N GLU A 98 -12.33 15.20 -1.17
CA GLU A 98 -11.93 16.60 -1.35
C GLU A 98 -10.47 16.74 -1.80
N GLN A 99 -10.13 17.90 -2.37
CA GLN A 99 -8.75 18.22 -2.75
C GLN A 99 -7.90 18.53 -1.52
N ARG A 100 -6.72 17.92 -1.45
CA ARG A 100 -5.76 18.08 -0.34
C ARG A 100 -4.34 18.18 -0.87
N ILE A 101 -3.48 18.80 -0.06
CA ILE A 101 -2.05 18.88 -0.29
C ILE A 101 -1.35 17.96 0.70
N PHE A 102 -0.48 17.09 0.19
CA PHE A 102 0.32 16.15 0.95
C PHE A 102 1.80 16.51 0.82
N ALA A 103 2.47 16.76 1.94
CA ALA A 103 3.93 16.86 1.95
C ALA A 103 4.53 15.47 1.69
N VAL A 104 5.45 15.36 0.73
CA VAL A 104 6.05 14.07 0.34
C VAL A 104 6.84 13.45 1.50
N ASP A 105 7.51 14.27 2.31
CA ASP A 105 8.24 13.86 3.52
C ASP A 105 7.36 13.09 4.54
N GLN A 106 6.04 13.31 4.47
CA GLN A 106 5.04 12.68 5.32
C GLN A 106 4.44 11.40 4.71
N ILE A 107 4.74 11.09 3.44
CA ILE A 107 4.37 9.84 2.78
C ILE A 107 5.40 8.77 3.15
N LYS A 108 4.97 7.76 3.92
CA LYS A 108 5.85 6.67 4.39
C LYS A 108 5.87 5.46 3.46
N CYS A 109 4.85 5.35 2.61
CA CYS A 109 4.76 4.33 1.58
C CYS A 109 3.86 4.87 0.48
N LEU A 110 4.25 4.64 -0.78
CA LEU A 110 3.43 4.85 -1.95
C LEU A 110 3.29 3.53 -2.69
N LYS A 111 2.07 3.21 -3.10
CA LYS A 111 1.75 2.00 -3.84
C LYS A 111 0.82 2.34 -4.99
N CYS A 112 1.17 1.87 -6.18
CA CYS A 112 0.26 1.79 -7.30
C CYS A 112 -0.53 0.48 -7.20
N PRO A 113 -1.86 0.47 -7.09
CA PRO A 113 -2.65 -0.77 -6.97
C PRO A 113 -2.44 -1.76 -8.13
N LYS A 114 -2.06 -1.28 -9.31
CA LYS A 114 -1.76 -2.12 -10.49
C LYS A 114 -0.38 -2.77 -10.44
N HIS A 115 0.53 -2.27 -9.59
CA HIS A 115 1.92 -2.75 -9.51
C HIS A 115 2.15 -3.47 -8.18
N CYS A 116 2.98 -4.50 -8.20
CA CYS A 116 3.33 -5.22 -6.97
C CYS A 116 4.38 -4.47 -6.12
N SER A 117 5.00 -3.43 -6.66
CA SER A 117 6.06 -2.67 -6.01
C SER A 117 5.50 -1.60 -5.06
N ARG A 118 6.12 -1.48 -3.89
CA ARG A 118 5.87 -0.42 -2.91
C ARG A 118 7.10 0.45 -2.81
N LEU A 119 6.91 1.76 -2.90
CA LEU A 119 7.99 2.73 -2.74
C LEU A 119 7.97 3.23 -1.30
N ILE A 120 9.09 3.07 -0.61
CA ILE A 120 9.28 3.53 0.78
C ILE A 120 10.37 4.59 0.88
N ASN A 121 11.27 4.64 -0.11
CA ASN A 121 12.30 5.66 -0.18
C ASN A 121 11.70 6.95 -0.73
N GLN A 122 11.99 8.06 -0.07
CA GLN A 122 11.44 9.35 -0.46
C GLN A 122 11.90 9.81 -1.86
N THR A 123 13.16 9.54 -2.22
CA THR A 123 13.71 9.86 -3.54
C THR A 123 12.98 9.09 -4.64
N GLU A 124 12.76 7.78 -4.43
CA GLU A 124 12.00 6.94 -5.38
C GLU A 124 10.54 7.41 -5.49
N ILE A 125 9.93 7.83 -4.38
CA ILE A 125 8.58 8.40 -4.38
C ILE A 125 8.53 9.67 -5.23
N ILE A 126 9.47 10.60 -5.04
CA ILE A 126 9.54 11.85 -5.82
C ILE A 126 9.77 11.54 -7.29
N GLU A 127 10.70 10.64 -7.61
CA GLU A 127 11.00 10.23 -8.98
C GLU A 127 9.77 9.62 -9.67
N TYR A 128 9.08 8.71 -8.99
CA TYR A 128 7.84 8.11 -9.51
C TYR A 128 6.77 9.17 -9.77
N LEU A 129 6.53 10.05 -8.78
CA LEU A 129 5.53 11.10 -8.88
C LEU A 129 5.85 12.11 -9.98
N THR A 130 7.11 12.46 -10.19
CA THR A 130 7.49 13.46 -11.21
C THR A 130 7.58 12.90 -12.62
N LYS A 131 7.94 11.61 -12.79
CA LYS A 131 8.06 10.98 -14.12
C LYS A 131 6.74 10.52 -14.73
N HIS A 132 5.72 10.24 -13.92
CA HIS A 132 4.51 9.54 -14.39
C HIS A 132 3.25 10.42 -14.44
N LEU A 133 3.39 11.74 -14.27
CA LEU A 133 2.27 12.69 -14.22
C LEU A 133 2.32 13.78 -15.31
N GLU A 134 2.85 13.42 -16.49
CA GLU A 134 2.76 14.26 -17.70
C GLU A 134 1.37 14.23 -18.35
#